data_AF-A0A1M3C2H8-F1
#
_entry.id   AF-A0A1M3C2H8-F1
#
_cell.length_a   1.000
_cell.length_b   1.000
_cell.length_c   1.000
_cell.angle_alpha   90.00
_cell.angle_beta   90.00
_cell.angle_gamma   90.00
#
_symmetry.space_group_name_H-M   'P 1'
#
loop_
_entity.id
_entity.type
_entity.pdbx_description
1 polymer ?
#
loop_
_entity_poly.entity_id
_entity_poly.type
_entity_poly.pdbx_seq_one_letter_code
_entity_poly.pdbx_strand_id
1 'polypeptide(L)'
;MRLITTEEGLNINPAHVVQFTTLRNGQTKILLSTGGEQYVDTCSEDLREVFIPVIKANPGFVAVFVDRLSDGTLHYRCRSVIAWRLCVSGNYPLFEGYNEDADDYAVITDPTGGVFDSDHTLWATVEEWKREYEAEQNEHAARVAKAA
;
A
#
# COMPACT_ATOMS: atom_id res chain seq x y z
N MET A 1 7.00 -1.70 15.08
CA MET A 1 6.09 -0.53 15.08
C MET A 1 6.64 0.50 16.06
N ARG A 2 6.86 1.74 15.64
CA ARG A 2 7.29 2.83 16.54
C ARG A 2 6.06 3.42 17.22
N LEU A 3 6.17 3.82 18.49
CA LEU A 3 5.09 4.49 19.23
C LEU A 3 5.29 6.00 19.15
N ILE A 4 4.20 6.76 19.20
CA ILE A 4 4.26 8.22 19.43
C ILE A 4 4.40 8.41 20.94
N THR A 5 5.59 8.83 21.38
CA THR A 5 5.83 9.18 22.78
C THR A 5 5.54 10.66 22.99
N THR A 6 4.77 10.97 24.03
CA THR A 6 4.45 12.35 24.41
C THR A 6 5.36 12.82 25.55
N GLU A 7 5.53 14.13 25.71
CA GLU A 7 6.36 14.71 26.77
C GLU A 7 5.82 14.38 28.18
N GLU A 8 4.52 14.12 28.30
CA GLU A 8 3.87 13.68 29.54
C GLU A 8 4.10 12.18 29.84
N GLY A 9 4.86 11.48 28.99
CA GLY A 9 5.21 10.07 29.15
C GLY A 9 4.14 9.09 28.65
N LEU A 10 3.15 9.55 27.88
CA LEU A 10 2.16 8.68 27.25
C LEU A 10 2.74 8.06 25.97
N ASN A 11 2.32 6.84 25.66
CA ASN A 11 2.65 6.17 24.41
C ASN A 11 1.38 5.90 23.61
N ILE A 12 1.30 6.50 22.43
CA ILE A 12 0.16 6.37 21.52
C ILE A 12 0.54 5.42 20.40
N ASN A 13 -0.29 4.41 20.16
CA ASN A 13 -0.14 3.51 19.03
C ASN A 13 -0.58 4.24 17.73
N PRO A 14 0.33 4.46 16.76
CA PRO A 14 -0.01 5.17 15.52
C PRO A 14 -1.09 4.48 14.69
N ALA A 15 -1.28 3.17 14.84
CA ALA A 15 -2.35 2.43 14.16
C ALA A 15 -3.77 2.89 14.57
N HIS A 16 -3.89 3.54 15.73
CA HIS A 16 -5.15 4.13 16.19
C HIS A 16 -5.26 5.62 15.89
N VAL A 17 -4.27 6.23 15.26
CA VAL A 17 -4.34 7.63 14.85
C VAL A 17 -4.98 7.71 13.46
N VAL A 18 -5.92 8.64 13.29
CA VAL A 18 -6.58 8.92 12.00
C VAL A 18 -5.96 10.14 11.35
N GLN A 19 -5.68 11.16 12.16
CA GLN A 19 -5.14 12.43 11.72
C GLN A 19 -4.40 13.08 12.89
N PHE A 20 -3.39 13.89 12.59
CA PHE A 20 -2.86 14.83 13.55
C PHE A 20 -2.77 16.24 12.94
N THR A 21 -2.69 17.26 13.79
CA THR A 21 -2.54 18.65 13.37
C THR A 21 -1.72 19.41 14.40
N THR A 22 -0.63 20.02 13.96
CA THR A 22 0.14 20.97 14.79
C THR A 22 -0.64 22.28 14.89
N LEU A 23 -0.97 22.66 16.12
CA LEU A 23 -1.71 23.87 16.43
C LEU A 23 -0.78 25.09 16.49
N ARG A 24 -1.36 26.29 16.49
CA ARG A 24 -0.60 27.56 16.51
C ARG A 24 0.25 27.74 17.78
N ASN A 25 -0.13 27.10 18.87
CA ASN A 25 0.60 27.12 20.14
C ASN A 25 1.75 26.09 20.19
N GLY A 26 2.02 25.35 19.11
CA GLY A 26 3.05 24.30 19.04
C GLY A 26 2.55 22.91 19.42
N GLN A 27 1.41 22.80 20.10
CA GLN A 27 0.86 21.53 20.55
C GLN A 27 0.32 20.70 19.39
N THR A 28 0.37 19.38 19.51
CA THR A 28 -0.23 18.46 18.53
C THR A 28 -1.61 18.03 18.98
N LYS A 29 -2.60 18.22 18.11
CA LYS A 29 -3.91 17.57 18.20
C LYS A 29 -3.88 16.24 17.44
N ILE A 30 -4.19 15.14 18.11
CA ILE A 30 -4.29 13.78 17.55
C ILE A 30 -5.76 13.35 17.57
N LEU A 31 -6.30 12.99 16.41
CA LEU A 31 -7.61 12.35 16.26
C LEU A 31 -7.42 10.83 16.25
N LEU A 32 -8.07 10.13 17.17
CA LEU A 32 -8.04 8.68 17.27
C LEU A 32 -9.16 8.01 16.45
N SER A 33 -8.94 6.75 16.11
CA SER A 33 -9.90 5.87 15.42
C SER A 33 -11.21 5.66 16.17
N THR A 34 -11.21 5.91 17.49
CA THR A 34 -12.42 5.93 18.33
C THR A 34 -13.23 7.22 18.20
N GLY A 35 -12.75 8.22 17.46
CA GLY A 35 -13.30 9.56 17.39
C GLY A 35 -12.85 10.49 18.53
N GLY A 36 -12.09 9.98 19.49
CA GLY A 36 -11.52 10.79 20.57
C GLY A 36 -10.39 11.69 20.09
N GLU A 37 -10.21 12.83 20.76
CA GLU A 37 -9.12 13.77 20.49
C GLU A 37 -8.16 13.82 21.67
N GLN A 38 -6.86 13.90 21.39
CA GLN A 38 -5.82 14.16 22.37
C GLN A 38 -5.01 15.39 21.98
N TYR A 39 -4.67 16.21 22.97
CA TYR A 39 -3.88 17.42 22.80
C TYR A 39 -2.61 17.21 23.62
N VAL A 40 -1.49 17.02 22.94
CA VAL A 40 -0.24 16.55 23.55
C VAL A 40 0.95 17.25 22.92
N ASP A 41 2.02 17.39 23.69
CA ASP A 41 3.33 17.73 23.16
C ASP A 41 4.09 16.42 22.85
N THR A 42 4.65 16.31 21.65
CA THR A 42 5.24 15.05 21.17
C THR A 42 6.75 15.12 21.20
N CYS A 43 7.40 14.06 21.70
CA CYS A 43 8.87 13.99 21.72
C CYS A 43 9.48 13.81 20.31
N SER A 44 8.67 13.49 19.30
CA SER A 44 9.10 13.41 17.90
C SER A 44 9.09 14.79 17.25
N GLU A 45 10.18 15.13 16.57
CA GLU A 45 10.28 16.35 15.76
C GLU A 45 9.37 16.31 14.52
N ASP A 46 9.19 15.14 13.92
CA ASP A 46 8.23 14.89 12.85
C ASP A 46 7.40 13.62 13.11
N LEU A 47 6.11 13.81 13.39
CA LEU A 47 5.16 12.72 13.60
C LEU A 47 4.97 11.85 12.35
N ARG A 48 5.29 12.34 11.15
CA ARG A 48 5.22 11.56 9.91
C ARG A 48 6.26 10.45 9.86
N GLU A 49 7.28 10.48 10.71
CA GLU A 49 8.24 9.36 10.85
C GLU A 49 7.65 8.15 11.57
N VAL A 50 6.58 8.36 12.35
CA VAL A 50 5.96 7.33 13.19
C VAL A 50 4.50 7.07 12.84
N PHE A 51 3.85 8.00 12.12
CA PHE A 51 2.49 7.90 11.63
C PHE A 51 2.46 7.77 10.10
N ILE A 52 1.81 6.72 9.61
CA ILE A 52 1.60 6.48 8.17
C ILE A 52 0.18 6.94 7.82
N PRO A 53 -0.01 8.12 7.21
CA PRO A 53 -1.34 8.58 6.81
C PRO A 53 -1.93 7.69 5.72
N VAL A 54 -3.24 7.49 5.81
CA VAL A 54 -4.04 6.79 4.80
C VAL A 54 -4.96 7.79 4.11
N ILE A 55 -4.78 7.99 2.81
CA ILE A 55 -5.58 8.91 1.98
C ILE A 55 -6.46 8.10 1.04
N LYS A 56 -7.74 8.44 0.92
CA LYS A 56 -8.64 7.76 -0.03
C LYS A 56 -8.13 7.88 -1.46
N ALA A 57 -8.22 6.79 -2.20
CA ALA A 57 -7.88 6.78 -3.62
C ALA A 57 -8.99 7.44 -4.44
N ASN A 58 -8.64 8.05 -5.56
CA ASN A 58 -9.64 8.39 -6.56
C ASN A 58 -10.29 7.10 -7.09
N PRO A 59 -11.59 7.11 -7.42
CA PRO A 59 -12.22 5.95 -8.03
C PRO A 59 -11.56 5.56 -9.36
N GLY A 60 -11.51 4.26 -9.65
CA GLY A 60 -11.09 3.73 -10.95
C GLY A 60 -9.69 3.12 -10.99
N PHE A 61 -8.90 3.24 -9.91
CA PHE A 61 -7.64 2.48 -9.80
C PHE A 61 -7.95 1.01 -9.50
N VAL A 62 -7.34 0.10 -10.26
CA VAL A 62 -7.53 -1.35 -10.14
C VAL A 62 -6.18 -2.05 -10.15
N ALA A 63 -5.91 -2.86 -9.13
CA ALA A 63 -4.74 -3.72 -9.09
C ALA A 63 -5.05 -5.12 -9.62
N VAL A 64 -4.09 -5.70 -10.32
CA VAL A 64 -4.11 -7.07 -10.83
C VAL A 64 -3.18 -7.92 -9.98
N PHE A 65 -3.73 -9.00 -9.44
CA PHE A 65 -3.04 -10.05 -8.71
C PHE A 65 -2.92 -11.28 -9.59
N VAL A 66 -1.82 -12.02 -9.45
CA VAL A 66 -1.58 -13.23 -10.22
C VAL A 66 -1.29 -14.39 -9.27
N ASP A 67 -2.10 -15.44 -9.35
CA ASP A 67 -1.84 -16.70 -8.65
C ASP A 67 -1.44 -17.76 -9.69
N ARG A 68 -0.38 -18.50 -9.41
CA ARG A 68 -0.03 -19.70 -10.20
C ARG A 68 -0.69 -20.92 -9.58
N LEU A 69 -1.57 -21.56 -10.34
CA LEU A 69 -2.27 -22.77 -9.93
C LEU A 69 -1.35 -24.00 -10.03
N SER A 70 -1.75 -25.10 -9.38
CA SER A 70 -0.98 -26.34 -9.34
C SER A 70 -0.77 -27.01 -10.70
N ASP A 71 -1.65 -26.74 -11.67
CA ASP A 71 -1.53 -27.19 -13.05
C ASP A 71 -0.61 -26.29 -13.91
N GLY A 72 -0.03 -25.25 -13.30
CA GLY A 72 0.85 -24.29 -13.95
C GLY A 72 0.13 -23.10 -14.58
N THR A 73 -1.21 -23.09 -14.61
CA THR A 73 -2.01 -22.01 -15.17
C THR A 73 -1.92 -20.75 -14.30
N LEU A 74 -1.91 -19.58 -14.93
CA LEU A 74 -1.96 -18.30 -14.23
C LEU A 74 -3.41 -17.82 -14.11
N HIS A 75 -3.82 -17.51 -12.89
CA HIS A 75 -5.12 -16.97 -12.58
C HIS A 75 -5.00 -15.51 -12.16
N TYR A 76 -5.78 -14.65 -12.81
CA TYR A 76 -5.74 -13.21 -12.60
C TYR A 76 -6.94 -12.75 -11.78
N ARG A 77 -6.69 -12.00 -10.70
CA ARG A 77 -7.74 -11.38 -9.88
C ARG A 77 -7.57 -9.88 -9.88
N CYS A 78 -8.67 -9.15 -10.01
CA CYS A 78 -8.66 -7.69 -9.93
C CYS A 78 -9.26 -7.20 -8.61
N ARG A 79 -8.67 -6.17 -8.01
CA ARG A 79 -9.22 -5.48 -6.84
C ARG A 79 -9.11 -3.98 -6.99
N SER A 80 -10.12 -3.25 -6.54
CA SER A 80 -10.06 -1.79 -6.51
C SER A 80 -9.06 -1.29 -5.47
N VAL A 81 -8.31 -0.26 -5.82
CA VAL A 81 -7.51 0.52 -4.85
C VAL A 81 -8.46 1.50 -4.17
N ILE A 82 -8.60 1.40 -2.85
CA ILE A 82 -9.53 2.20 -2.04
C ILE A 82 -8.83 3.34 -1.30
N ALA A 83 -7.53 3.20 -1.05
CA ALA A 83 -6.71 4.21 -0.37
C ALA A 83 -5.22 4.03 -0.66
N TRP A 84 -4.41 4.99 -0.20
CA TRP A 84 -2.97 5.02 -0.30
C TRP A 84 -2.38 5.28 1.09
N ARG A 85 -1.45 4.42 1.52
CA ARG A 85 -0.55 4.69 2.65
C ARG A 85 0.60 5.55 2.14
N LEU A 86 0.79 6.75 2.69
CA LEU A 86 1.97 7.55 2.36
C LEU A 86 3.08 7.21 3.35
N CYS A 87 4.07 6.46 2.90
CA CYS A 87 5.25 6.12 3.68
C CYS A 87 6.44 6.96 3.21
N VAL A 88 7.48 7.04 4.04
CA VAL A 88 8.74 7.72 3.67
C VAL A 88 9.38 7.09 2.43
N SER A 89 9.23 5.77 2.24
CA SER A 89 9.77 5.02 1.10
C SER A 89 8.90 5.06 -0.15
N GLY A 90 7.72 5.67 -0.11
CA GLY A 90 6.79 5.71 -1.22
C GLY A 90 5.33 5.53 -0.80
N ASN A 91 4.45 5.52 -1.78
CA ASN A 91 3.02 5.39 -1.57
C ASN A 91 2.59 3.96 -1.86
N TYR A 92 1.93 3.32 -0.91
CA TYR A 92 1.51 1.93 -1.03
C TYR A 92 -0.02 1.84 -1.13
N PRO A 93 -0.56 1.11 -2.12
CA PRO A 93 -2.00 0.97 -2.29
C PRO A 93 -2.62 0.17 -1.15
N LEU A 94 -3.90 0.45 -0.88
CA LEU A 94 -4.79 -0.35 -0.06
C LEU A 94 -5.94 -0.84 -0.93
N PHE A 95 -6.26 -2.12 -0.82
CA PHE A 95 -7.23 -2.78 -1.70
C PHE A 95 -8.56 -3.06 -1.01
N GLU A 96 -9.61 -3.18 -1.82
CA GLU A 96 -10.89 -3.71 -1.36
C GLU A 96 -10.77 -5.17 -0.93
N GLY A 97 -11.43 -5.51 0.18
CA GLY A 97 -11.52 -6.87 0.73
C GLY A 97 -10.49 -7.17 1.83
N TYR A 98 -10.67 -8.31 2.49
CA TYR A 98 -9.75 -8.82 3.50
C TYR A 98 -8.82 -9.85 2.87
N ASN A 99 -7.51 -9.65 2.95
CA ASN A 99 -6.51 -10.66 2.62
C ASN A 99 -5.25 -10.41 3.45
N GLU A 100 -4.73 -11.44 4.12
CA GLU A 100 -3.48 -11.32 4.89
C GLU A 100 -2.26 -11.13 3.96
N ASP A 101 -2.35 -11.64 2.72
CA ASP A 101 -1.33 -11.49 1.67
C ASP A 101 -1.74 -10.44 0.61
N ALA A 102 -2.35 -9.32 1.04
CA ALA A 102 -2.93 -8.32 0.14
C ALA A 102 -1.93 -7.48 -0.65
N ASP A 103 -0.64 -7.55 -0.36
CA ASP A 103 0.34 -6.56 -0.83
C ASP A 103 1.07 -6.98 -2.13
N ASP A 104 0.96 -8.24 -2.55
CA ASP A 104 1.65 -8.78 -3.74
C ASP A 104 0.81 -8.62 -5.03
N TYR A 105 0.43 -7.37 -5.34
CA TYR A 105 -0.12 -7.05 -6.65
C TYR A 105 1.00 -7.03 -7.69
N ALA A 106 0.67 -7.36 -8.94
CA ALA A 106 1.65 -7.36 -10.03
C ALA A 106 1.65 -6.04 -10.81
N VAL A 107 0.46 -5.50 -11.13
CA VAL A 107 0.29 -4.19 -11.78
C VAL A 107 -0.92 -3.44 -11.26
N ILE A 108 -0.92 -2.12 -11.47
CA ILE A 108 -2.07 -1.25 -11.27
C ILE A 108 -2.45 -0.62 -12.61
N THR A 109 -3.75 -0.61 -12.89
CA THR A 109 -4.37 0.17 -13.94
C THR A 109 -4.93 1.45 -13.35
N ASP A 110 -4.57 2.60 -13.93
CA ASP A 110 -5.12 3.90 -13.56
C ASP A 110 -6.48 4.16 -14.24
N PRO A 111 -7.27 5.14 -13.78
CA PRO A 111 -8.58 5.45 -14.35
C PRO A 111 -8.54 5.93 -15.80
N THR A 112 -7.37 6.34 -16.31
CA THR A 112 -7.16 6.78 -17.70
C THR A 112 -6.73 5.62 -18.62
N GLY A 113 -6.52 4.43 -18.07
CA GLY A 113 -6.12 3.23 -18.79
C GLY A 113 -4.60 2.98 -18.82
N GLY A 114 -3.80 3.80 -18.13
CA GLY A 114 -2.37 3.54 -17.98
C GLY A 114 -2.13 2.35 -17.05
N VAL A 115 -1.10 1.55 -17.35
CA VAL A 115 -0.76 0.35 -16.57
C VAL A 115 0.67 0.46 -16.09
N PHE A 116 0.90 0.23 -14.79
CA PHE A 116 2.22 0.29 -14.19
C PHE A 116 2.44 -0.83 -13.18
N ASP A 117 3.65 -1.41 -13.18
CA ASP A 117 4.07 -2.40 -12.18
C ASP A 117 4.75 -1.75 -10.96
N SER A 118 5.16 -2.57 -10.01
CA SER A 118 5.87 -2.15 -8.79
C SER A 118 7.21 -1.49 -9.06
N ASP A 119 7.84 -1.76 -10.22
CA ASP A 119 9.10 -1.15 -10.65
C ASP A 119 8.89 0.15 -11.43
N HIS A 120 7.64 0.64 -11.49
CA HIS A 120 7.22 1.82 -12.23
C HIS A 120 7.44 1.70 -13.75
N THR A 121 7.54 0.49 -14.29
CA THR A 121 7.51 0.28 -15.73
C THR A 121 6.09 0.53 -16.24
N LEU A 122 6.00 1.35 -17.29
CA LEU A 122 4.73 1.71 -17.91
C LEU A 122 4.43 0.78 -19.07
N TRP A 123 3.19 0.32 -19.12
CA TRP A 123 2.64 -0.57 -20.14
C TRP A 123 1.48 0.13 -20.84
N ALA A 124 1.32 -0.10 -22.15
CA ALA A 124 0.24 0.52 -22.90
C ALA A 124 -1.12 -0.09 -22.57
N THR A 125 -1.15 -1.39 -22.24
CA THR A 125 -2.36 -2.16 -21.90
C THR A 125 -2.05 -3.28 -20.91
N VAL A 126 -3.08 -3.78 -20.22
CA VAL A 126 -2.96 -4.93 -19.31
C VAL A 126 -2.62 -6.19 -20.10
N GLU A 127 -3.13 -6.32 -21.32
CA GLU A 127 -2.90 -7.46 -22.20
C GLU A 127 -1.43 -7.54 -22.65
N GLU A 128 -0.82 -6.41 -22.95
CA GLU A 128 0.60 -6.35 -23.28
C GLU A 128 1.46 -6.77 -22.09
N TRP A 129 1.16 -6.24 -20.91
CA TRP A 129 1.82 -6.65 -19.68
C TRP A 129 1.66 -8.15 -19.40
N LYS A 130 0.43 -8.69 -19.51
CA LYS A 130 0.16 -10.14 -19.30
C LYS A 130 1.01 -10.99 -20.21
N ARG A 131 1.14 -10.62 -21.49
CA ARG A 131 1.94 -11.39 -22.45
C ARG A 131 3.41 -11.46 -22.04
N GLU A 132 3.99 -10.35 -21.58
CA GLU A 132 5.38 -10.36 -21.10
C GLU A 132 5.50 -11.19 -19.83
N TYR A 133 4.61 -10.95 -18.86
CA TYR A 133 4.62 -11.66 -17.59
C TYR A 133 4.52 -13.18 -17.79
N GLU A 134 3.61 -13.65 -18.65
CA GLU A 134 3.48 -15.06 -19.00
C GLU A 134 4.74 -15.63 -19.67
N ALA A 135 5.39 -14.86 -20.55
CA ALA A 135 6.64 -15.27 -21.20
C ALA A 135 7.77 -15.47 -20.18
N GLU A 136 7.94 -14.51 -19.25
CA GLU A 136 8.94 -14.59 -18.18
C GLU A 136 8.70 -15.77 -17.24
N GLN A 137 7.43 -15.99 -16.82
CA GLN A 137 7.08 -17.09 -15.93
C GLN A 137 7.27 -18.46 -16.58
N ASN A 138 7.03 -18.56 -17.88
CA ASN A 138 7.27 -19.79 -18.64
C ASN A 138 8.76 -20.06 -18.83
N GLU A 139 9.56 -19.04 -19.13
CA GLU A 139 11.01 -19.18 -19.21
C GLU A 139 11.60 -19.59 -17.86
N HIS A 140 11.18 -18.95 -16.77
CA HIS A 140 11.64 -19.29 -15.43
C HIS A 140 11.30 -20.74 -15.08
N ALA A 141 10.07 -21.19 -15.36
CA ALA A 141 9.65 -22.57 -15.14
C ALA A 141 10.48 -23.57 -15.97
N ALA A 142 10.77 -23.25 -17.24
CA ALA A 142 11.58 -24.09 -18.10
C ALA A 142 13.03 -24.21 -17.60
N ARG A 143 13.61 -23.11 -17.08
CA ARG A 143 14.95 -23.12 -16.48
C ARG A 143 15.00 -23.97 -15.21
N VAL A 144 14.00 -23.85 -14.34
CA VAL A 144 13.90 -24.67 -13.11
C VAL A 144 13.74 -26.15 -13.45
N ALA A 145 12.87 -26.50 -14.40
CA ALA A 145 12.67 -27.88 -14.84
C ALA A 145 13.93 -28.51 -15.44
N LYS A 146 14.77 -27.71 -16.13
CA LYS A 146 16.05 -28.17 -16.69
C LYS A 146 17.14 -28.38 -15.62
N ALA A 147 17.00 -27.75 -14.46
CA ALA A 147 17.96 -27.82 -13.35
C ALA A 147 17.62 -28.92 -12.32
N ALA A 148 16.44 -29.54 -12.41
CA ALA A 148 15.98 -30.66 -11.58
C ALA A 148 16.29 -32.01 -12.22
#